data_AF-C4J036-F1
#
_entry.id   AF-C4J036-F1
#
_cell.length_a   1.000
_cell.length_b   1.000
_cell.length_c   1.000
_cell.angle_alpha   90.00
_cell.angle_beta   90.00
_cell.angle_gamma   90.00
#
_symmetry.space_group_name_H-M   'P 1'
#
loop_
_entity.id
_entity.type
_entity.pdbx_description
1 polymer ?
#
loop_
_entity_poly.entity_id
_entity_poly.type
_entity_poly.pdbx_seq_one_letter_code
_entity_poly.pdbx_strand_id
1 'polypeptide(L)'
;MFWRMTGLSAASPVDTILDKENFTLEELLDEDEIIQECKALNSRLINFLRDKAQVEQLLRYVVEEVPDDAERKRSFKFPFIASEIFTCEIDVILRTLVEDEELMDLLFSFVKPDHPHSTLLSGYFSKVVICLVLRKTAPLMSYVQGHPEIVVQLVDLIGITSIMEVLIRLIGADETIYSNYGDTLQWLENTNVLEMIADKFNSSDSPEVHANAAEILCAVTRCAPPSLAAKICSPSFVRRLFHHALEESRPKSVLLHSLSVCISLLDPKRLASASYQAFKSNLSHGALVMASPETVDGMLESLGNLLNLLDTSAAESVLPTTYGCLRPPLGKHRLKIVEFISVLLTIGSETAEKELVRQSAIKRSIDLFFEYPYNNFLHHHVENIIVSCLEGKRPEVVEHVLHECDIVGKILVSERLSSLSTESNGPTVPTEGKTHPRVGNVGHMTRIANKLIQLGNSNNTIQAHLQENNEWVEWQTNVLVKRNEVENVYHWACGRPASLHDRGRDSDDDDFRDRDYDVAALANNLSQAFRYGIYSSDDIEEVISF
;
A
#
# COMPACT_ATOMS: atom_id res chain seq x y z
N MET A 1 40.91 -27.89 7.51
CA MET A 1 41.40 -29.18 7.00
C MET A 1 40.27 -30.21 7.09
N PHE A 2 39.46 -30.28 6.05
CA PHE A 2 38.59 -31.41 5.70
C PHE A 2 38.59 -31.40 4.16
N TRP A 3 38.94 -32.52 3.56
CA TRP A 3 39.49 -32.63 2.20
C TRP A 3 38.54 -32.13 1.11
N ARG A 4 38.93 -31.10 0.35
CA ARG A 4 38.45 -30.91 -1.02
C ARG A 4 39.29 -31.81 -1.92
N MET A 5 38.73 -32.97 -2.26
CA MET A 5 39.26 -33.85 -3.29
C MET A 5 39.09 -33.14 -4.64
N THR A 6 40.15 -32.49 -5.13
CA THR A 6 40.24 -32.00 -6.51
C THR A 6 40.45 -33.21 -7.42
N GLY A 7 39.44 -33.65 -8.16
CA GLY A 7 39.62 -34.71 -9.17
C GLY A 7 38.44 -35.58 -9.55
N LEU A 8 37.24 -35.40 -8.98
CA LEU A 8 36.02 -36.05 -9.46
C LEU A 8 35.01 -34.97 -9.82
N SER A 9 35.11 -34.44 -11.04
CA SER A 9 33.96 -33.74 -11.63
C SER A 9 32.93 -34.83 -11.89
N ALA A 10 31.97 -34.98 -10.98
CA ALA A 10 30.77 -35.73 -11.30
C ALA A 10 30.20 -35.09 -12.57
N ALA A 11 29.91 -35.89 -13.59
CA ALA A 11 29.27 -35.39 -14.81
C ALA A 11 27.98 -34.68 -14.38
N SER A 12 27.73 -33.48 -14.90
CA SER A 12 26.48 -32.79 -14.63
C SER A 12 25.33 -33.71 -15.05
N PRO A 13 24.31 -33.93 -14.19
CA PRO A 13 23.13 -34.72 -14.57
C PRO A 13 22.47 -34.17 -15.83
N VAL A 14 22.45 -32.84 -15.98
CA VAL A 14 21.99 -32.14 -17.18
C VAL A 14 22.84 -32.49 -18.40
N ASP A 15 24.17 -32.45 -18.28
CA ASP A 15 25.05 -32.84 -19.40
C ASP A 15 24.84 -34.31 -19.82
N THR A 16 24.54 -35.18 -18.84
CA THR A 16 24.26 -36.61 -19.09
C THR A 16 22.99 -36.79 -19.92
N ILE A 17 21.98 -35.92 -19.76
CA ILE A 17 20.78 -35.91 -20.60
C ILE A 17 21.08 -35.34 -21.97
N LEU A 18 21.85 -34.26 -22.03
CA LEU A 18 22.27 -33.63 -23.29
C LEU A 18 23.19 -34.55 -24.14
N ASP A 19 23.75 -35.61 -23.56
CA ASP A 19 24.53 -36.64 -24.24
C ASP A 19 23.65 -37.74 -24.88
N LYS A 20 22.35 -37.81 -24.56
CA LYS A 20 21.43 -38.75 -25.21
C LYS A 20 21.16 -38.32 -26.65
N GLU A 21 21.01 -39.29 -27.55
CA GLU A 21 20.73 -39.00 -28.97
C GLU A 21 19.37 -38.32 -29.19
N ASN A 22 18.36 -38.62 -28.37
CA ASN A 22 17.00 -38.08 -28.46
C ASN A 22 16.47 -37.72 -27.06
N PHE A 23 16.91 -36.61 -26.50
CA PHE A 23 16.30 -36.05 -25.27
C PHE A 23 15.19 -35.04 -25.60
N THR A 24 14.31 -34.80 -24.64
CA THR A 24 13.22 -33.82 -24.72
C THR A 24 13.48 -32.64 -23.80
N LEU A 25 12.78 -31.52 -24.02
CA LEU A 25 12.80 -30.40 -23.07
C LEU A 25 12.27 -30.84 -21.71
N GLU A 26 11.21 -31.64 -21.70
CA GLU A 26 10.55 -32.15 -20.50
C GLU A 26 11.50 -32.98 -19.63
N GLU A 27 12.38 -33.79 -20.24
CA GLU A 27 13.44 -34.50 -19.51
C GLU A 27 14.39 -33.54 -18.80
N LEU A 28 14.74 -32.41 -19.42
CA LEU A 28 15.59 -31.40 -18.79
C LEU A 28 14.86 -30.61 -17.70
N LEU A 29 13.59 -30.28 -17.92
CA LEU A 29 12.74 -29.61 -16.91
C LEU A 29 12.45 -30.51 -15.72
N ASP A 30 12.53 -31.83 -15.91
CA ASP A 30 12.37 -32.80 -14.83
C ASP A 30 13.62 -32.92 -13.93
N GLU A 31 14.78 -32.40 -14.33
CA GLU A 31 15.99 -32.42 -13.51
C GLU A 31 16.01 -31.36 -12.41
N ASP A 32 16.33 -31.77 -11.18
CA ASP A 32 16.34 -30.89 -10.00
C ASP A 32 17.40 -29.77 -10.08
N GLU A 33 18.48 -30.01 -10.82
CA GLU A 33 19.62 -29.09 -10.95
C GLU A 33 19.49 -28.13 -12.14
N ILE A 34 18.41 -28.20 -12.94
CA ILE A 34 18.26 -27.43 -14.17
C ILE A 34 18.40 -25.92 -13.96
N ILE A 35 17.77 -25.36 -12.91
CA ILE A 35 17.86 -23.94 -12.57
C ILE A 35 19.28 -23.57 -12.12
N GLN A 36 19.96 -24.45 -11.39
CA GLN A 36 21.32 -24.20 -10.91
C GLN A 36 22.30 -24.18 -12.08
N GLU A 37 22.16 -25.11 -13.04
CA GLU A 37 22.96 -25.17 -14.27
C GLU A 37 22.70 -23.95 -15.18
N CYS A 38 21.46 -23.47 -15.27
CA CYS A 38 21.14 -22.19 -15.91
C CYS A 38 21.89 -21.02 -15.24
N LYS A 39 21.82 -20.91 -13.91
CA LYS A 39 22.52 -19.86 -13.14
C LYS A 39 24.04 -19.99 -13.19
N ALA A 40 24.55 -21.20 -13.33
CA ALA A 40 25.97 -21.49 -13.55
C ALA A 40 26.43 -21.21 -14.99
N LEU A 41 25.52 -20.78 -15.87
CA LEU A 41 25.77 -20.49 -17.27
C LEU A 41 26.32 -21.70 -18.05
N ASN A 42 25.76 -22.89 -17.82
CA ASN A 42 26.11 -24.08 -18.59
C ASN A 42 25.88 -23.83 -20.09
N SER A 43 26.97 -23.82 -20.87
CA SER A 43 26.94 -23.41 -22.27
C SER A 43 26.17 -24.38 -23.17
N ARG A 44 26.21 -25.69 -22.89
CA ARG A 44 25.48 -26.69 -23.67
C ARG A 44 23.98 -26.53 -23.45
N LEU A 45 23.58 -26.39 -22.18
CA LEU A 45 22.19 -26.16 -21.81
C LEU A 45 21.65 -24.86 -22.41
N ILE A 46 22.38 -23.75 -22.27
CA ILE A 46 21.96 -22.45 -22.83
C ILE A 46 21.84 -22.51 -24.35
N ASN A 47 22.76 -23.20 -25.03
CA ASN A 47 22.71 -23.36 -26.49
C ASN A 47 21.50 -24.16 -26.96
N PHE A 48 20.99 -25.09 -26.15
CA PHE A 48 19.74 -25.78 -26.44
C PHE A 48 18.52 -24.89 -26.13
N LEU A 49 18.47 -24.30 -24.92
CA LEU A 49 17.32 -23.51 -24.46
C LEU A 49 17.08 -22.23 -25.26
N ARG A 50 18.10 -21.68 -25.92
CA ARG A 50 17.98 -20.45 -26.72
C ARG A 50 17.25 -20.64 -28.06
N ASP A 51 17.02 -21.87 -28.50
CA ASP A 51 16.35 -22.14 -29.77
C ASP A 51 14.87 -21.73 -29.68
N LYS A 52 14.34 -21.14 -30.77
CA LYS A 52 12.96 -20.61 -30.81
C LYS A 52 11.92 -21.61 -30.30
N ALA A 53 12.00 -22.87 -30.75
CA ALA A 53 11.06 -23.91 -30.35
C ALA A 53 11.08 -24.18 -28.83
N GLN A 54 12.25 -24.08 -28.19
CA GLN A 54 12.37 -24.27 -26.74
C GLN A 54 11.81 -23.08 -25.98
N VAL A 55 12.12 -21.87 -26.42
CA VAL A 55 11.56 -20.63 -25.84
C VAL A 55 10.04 -20.60 -25.98
N GLU A 56 9.50 -20.99 -27.13
CA GLU A 56 8.06 -21.11 -27.36
C GLU A 56 7.42 -22.11 -26.38
N GLN A 57 7.99 -23.31 -26.23
CA GLN A 57 7.46 -24.31 -25.33
C GLN A 57 7.53 -23.87 -23.86
N LEU A 58 8.61 -23.20 -23.45
CA LEU A 58 8.72 -22.59 -22.11
C LEU A 58 7.65 -21.52 -21.89
N LEU A 59 7.35 -20.69 -22.89
CA LEU A 59 6.25 -19.72 -22.81
C LEU A 59 4.90 -20.39 -22.67
N ARG A 60 4.62 -21.45 -23.43
CA ARG A 60 3.35 -22.20 -23.31
C ARG A 60 3.13 -22.70 -21.88
N TYR A 61 4.17 -23.20 -21.22
CA TYR A 61 4.07 -23.56 -19.80
C TYR A 61 3.78 -22.37 -18.88
N VAL A 62 4.16 -21.16 -19.25
CA VAL A 62 3.91 -19.94 -18.46
C VAL A 62 2.50 -19.40 -18.67
N VAL A 63 1.97 -19.49 -19.90
CA VAL A 63 0.70 -18.80 -20.25
C VAL A 63 -0.48 -19.74 -20.50
N GLU A 64 -0.29 -21.00 -20.87
CA GLU A 64 -1.39 -21.93 -21.18
C GLU A 64 -1.76 -22.80 -19.97
N GLU A 65 -3.06 -22.99 -19.73
CA GLU A 65 -3.53 -23.94 -18.73
C GLU A 65 -3.37 -25.38 -19.24
N VAL A 66 -2.89 -26.25 -18.36
CA VAL A 66 -2.76 -27.67 -18.66
C VAL A 66 -4.14 -28.34 -18.52
N PRO A 67 -4.59 -29.13 -19.51
CA PRO A 67 -5.83 -29.91 -19.41
C PRO A 67 -5.90 -30.80 -18.15
N ASP A 68 -7.10 -30.95 -17.59
CA ASP A 68 -7.37 -31.69 -16.33
C ASP A 68 -6.92 -33.17 -16.34
N ASP A 69 -6.72 -33.76 -17.51
CA ASP A 69 -6.29 -35.15 -17.73
C ASP A 69 -4.77 -35.35 -17.75
N ALA A 70 -3.99 -34.27 -17.65
CA ALA A 70 -2.54 -34.35 -17.57
C ALA A 70 -2.04 -34.77 -16.17
N GLU A 71 -0.82 -35.30 -16.10
CA GLU A 71 -0.19 -35.64 -14.82
C GLU A 71 -0.10 -34.40 -13.91
N ARG A 72 -0.91 -34.38 -12.85
CA ARG A 72 -0.98 -33.27 -11.85
C ARG A 72 0.38 -32.84 -11.28
N LYS A 73 1.42 -33.69 -11.33
CA LYS A 73 2.77 -33.34 -10.88
C LYS A 73 3.51 -32.45 -11.89
N ARG A 74 3.26 -32.64 -13.18
CA ARG A 74 3.84 -31.87 -14.29
C ARG A 74 3.13 -30.54 -14.51
N SER A 75 1.84 -30.47 -14.21
CA SER A 75 1.03 -29.24 -14.35
C SER A 75 1.49 -28.08 -13.46
N PHE A 76 2.20 -28.34 -12.35
CA PHE A 76 2.77 -27.29 -11.49
C PHE A 76 4.28 -27.13 -11.66
N LYS A 77 5.02 -28.23 -11.88
CA LYS A 77 6.48 -28.20 -11.97
C LYS A 77 6.95 -27.43 -13.21
N PHE A 78 6.43 -27.75 -14.40
CA PHE A 78 6.94 -27.14 -15.63
C PHE A 78 6.67 -25.64 -15.74
N PRO A 79 5.46 -25.12 -15.41
CA PRO A 79 5.24 -23.67 -15.35
C PRO A 79 6.20 -22.96 -14.38
N PHE A 80 6.43 -23.55 -13.20
CA PHE A 80 7.39 -23.04 -12.23
C PHE A 80 8.80 -22.98 -12.81
N ILE A 81 9.35 -24.11 -13.27
CA ILE A 81 10.71 -24.18 -13.81
C ILE A 81 10.87 -23.27 -15.03
N ALA A 82 9.89 -23.22 -15.93
CA ALA A 82 9.93 -22.35 -17.11
C ALA A 82 10.01 -20.87 -16.72
N SER A 83 9.17 -20.43 -15.78
CA SER A 83 9.25 -19.07 -15.25
C SER A 83 10.61 -18.79 -14.59
N GLU A 84 11.18 -19.76 -13.86
CA GLU A 84 12.47 -19.61 -13.20
C GLU A 84 13.63 -19.52 -14.21
N ILE A 85 13.59 -20.27 -15.31
CA ILE A 85 14.57 -20.20 -16.41
C ILE A 85 14.60 -18.79 -17.01
N PHE A 86 13.44 -18.18 -17.30
CA PHE A 86 13.40 -16.79 -17.78
C PHE A 86 13.99 -15.82 -16.75
N THR A 87 13.65 -16.00 -15.47
CA THR A 87 14.18 -15.16 -14.38
C THR A 87 15.63 -15.47 -13.97
N CYS A 88 16.30 -16.43 -14.63
CA CYS A 88 17.76 -16.55 -14.56
C CYS A 88 18.48 -15.43 -15.33
N GLU A 89 17.74 -14.59 -16.06
CA GLU A 89 18.24 -13.38 -16.74
C GLU A 89 19.31 -13.67 -17.80
N ILE A 90 19.24 -14.86 -18.41
CA ILE A 90 20.19 -15.29 -19.44
C ILE A 90 19.92 -14.50 -20.73
N ASP A 91 20.81 -13.56 -21.03
CA ASP A 91 20.65 -12.57 -22.11
C ASP A 91 20.24 -13.17 -23.45
N VAL A 92 20.84 -14.29 -23.84
CA VAL A 92 20.60 -14.93 -25.13
C VAL A 92 19.19 -15.52 -25.23
N ILE A 93 18.67 -16.11 -24.15
CA ILE A 93 17.30 -16.65 -24.10
C ILE A 93 16.29 -15.51 -24.15
N LEU A 94 16.51 -14.47 -23.33
CA LEU A 94 15.64 -13.29 -23.31
C LEU A 94 15.65 -12.56 -24.66
N ARG A 95 16.78 -12.57 -25.37
CA ARG A 95 16.90 -11.99 -26.72
C ARG A 95 16.08 -12.76 -27.74
N THR A 96 16.15 -14.10 -27.75
CA THR A 96 15.29 -14.93 -28.61
C THR A 96 13.82 -14.59 -28.40
N LEU A 97 13.39 -14.40 -27.14
CA LEU A 97 12.02 -14.01 -26.81
C LEU A 97 11.64 -12.64 -27.38
N VAL A 98 12.41 -11.58 -27.10
CA VAL A 98 11.99 -10.21 -27.46
C VAL A 98 12.26 -9.81 -28.92
N GLU A 99 13.09 -10.55 -29.65
CA GLU A 99 13.38 -10.30 -31.07
C GLU A 99 12.40 -11.04 -32.01
N ASP A 100 11.56 -11.94 -31.50
CA ASP A 100 10.58 -12.70 -32.26
C ASP A 100 9.14 -12.25 -31.90
N GLU A 101 8.44 -11.68 -32.88
CA GLU A 101 7.09 -11.13 -32.69
C GLU A 101 6.07 -12.21 -32.31
N GLU A 102 6.18 -13.43 -32.85
CA GLU A 102 5.26 -14.53 -32.54
C GLU A 102 5.40 -15.01 -31.08
N LEU A 103 6.63 -14.99 -30.53
CA LEU A 103 6.87 -15.30 -29.12
C LEU A 103 6.31 -14.21 -28.20
N MET A 104 6.45 -12.94 -28.58
CA MET A 104 5.87 -11.83 -27.84
C MET A 104 4.33 -11.85 -27.90
N ASP A 105 3.75 -12.18 -29.06
CA ASP A 105 2.31 -12.42 -29.24
C ASP A 105 1.81 -13.55 -28.35
N LEU A 106 2.58 -14.64 -28.25
CA LEU A 106 2.26 -15.76 -27.38
C LEU A 106 2.31 -15.35 -25.91
N LEU A 107 3.36 -14.64 -25.47
CA LEU A 107 3.45 -14.16 -24.10
C LEU A 107 2.27 -13.25 -23.73
N PHE A 108 1.95 -12.26 -24.57
CA PHE A 108 0.87 -11.31 -24.32
C PHE A 108 -0.53 -11.83 -24.69
N SER A 109 -0.64 -13.02 -25.28
CA SER A 109 -1.93 -13.69 -25.42
C SER A 109 -2.59 -13.95 -24.06
N PHE A 110 -1.79 -14.07 -22.99
CA PHE A 110 -2.25 -14.29 -21.62
C PHE A 110 -3.21 -13.23 -21.11
N VAL A 111 -3.11 -11.98 -21.57
CA VAL A 111 -3.94 -10.86 -21.08
C VAL A 111 -5.19 -10.65 -21.95
N LYS A 112 -5.40 -11.47 -22.99
CA LYS A 112 -6.56 -11.33 -23.86
C LYS A 112 -7.85 -11.77 -23.12
N PRO A 113 -9.00 -11.13 -23.37
CA PRO A 113 -10.23 -11.40 -22.61
C PRO A 113 -10.77 -12.83 -22.71
N ASP A 114 -10.42 -13.56 -23.76
CA ASP A 114 -10.81 -14.95 -24.03
C ASP A 114 -9.92 -15.99 -23.32
N HIS A 115 -8.85 -15.53 -22.66
CA HIS A 115 -7.91 -16.39 -21.96
C HIS A 115 -8.34 -16.66 -20.50
N PRO A 116 -8.16 -17.87 -19.95
CA PRO A 116 -8.36 -18.13 -18.52
C PRO A 116 -7.20 -17.54 -17.70
N HIS A 117 -7.54 -16.76 -16.68
CA HIS A 117 -6.55 -16.05 -15.85
C HIS A 117 -6.43 -16.69 -14.46
N SER A 118 -5.85 -17.89 -14.37
CA SER A 118 -5.58 -18.50 -13.07
C SER A 118 -4.51 -17.72 -12.29
N THR A 119 -4.71 -17.58 -10.97
CA THR A 119 -3.80 -16.83 -10.08
C THR A 119 -2.35 -17.33 -10.17
N LEU A 120 -2.16 -18.65 -10.38
CA LEU A 120 -0.84 -19.25 -10.51
C LEU A 120 -0.11 -18.77 -11.78
N LEU A 121 -0.74 -18.93 -12.94
CA LEU A 121 -0.14 -18.53 -14.22
C LEU A 121 0.02 -17.00 -14.31
N SER A 122 -0.90 -16.22 -13.73
CA SER A 122 -0.71 -14.77 -13.61
C SER A 122 0.57 -14.40 -12.86
N GLY A 123 0.93 -15.16 -11.83
CA GLY A 123 2.19 -15.01 -11.11
C GLY A 123 3.41 -15.32 -11.98
N TYR A 124 3.37 -16.38 -12.78
CA TYR A 124 4.47 -16.74 -13.69
C TYR A 124 4.60 -15.77 -14.87
N PHE A 125 3.49 -15.40 -15.50
CA PHE A 125 3.44 -14.35 -16.52
C PHE A 125 4.05 -13.05 -15.98
N SER A 126 3.62 -12.63 -14.79
CA SER A 126 4.13 -11.43 -14.12
C SER A 126 5.65 -11.50 -13.92
N LYS A 127 6.18 -12.61 -13.39
CA LYS A 127 7.63 -12.82 -13.24
C LYS A 127 8.40 -12.63 -14.56
N VAL A 128 7.92 -13.23 -15.64
CA VAL A 128 8.57 -13.14 -16.96
C VAL A 128 8.53 -11.72 -17.49
N VAL A 129 7.36 -11.06 -17.49
CA VAL A 129 7.23 -9.69 -17.98
C VAL A 129 8.06 -8.71 -17.15
N ILE A 130 8.07 -8.84 -15.82
CA ILE A 130 8.89 -8.01 -14.93
C ILE A 130 10.38 -8.21 -15.22
N CYS A 131 10.82 -9.45 -15.45
CA CYS A 131 12.20 -9.72 -15.88
C CYS A 131 12.52 -9.01 -17.20
N LEU A 132 11.58 -8.99 -18.16
CA LEU A 132 11.76 -8.25 -19.41
C LEU A 132 11.78 -6.73 -19.20
N VAL A 133 10.93 -6.18 -18.33
CA VAL A 133 10.98 -4.75 -17.97
C VAL A 133 12.35 -4.37 -17.43
N LEU A 134 12.97 -5.23 -16.61
CA LEU A 134 14.27 -4.99 -15.99
C LEU A 134 15.46 -5.22 -16.93
N ARG A 135 15.41 -6.26 -17.78
CA ARG A 135 16.58 -6.73 -18.57
C ARG A 135 16.49 -6.42 -20.06
N LYS A 136 15.29 -6.19 -20.59
CA LYS A 136 14.99 -5.97 -22.01
C LYS A 136 13.96 -4.84 -22.21
N THR A 137 14.11 -3.75 -21.45
CA THR A 137 13.17 -2.63 -21.45
C THR A 137 12.88 -2.08 -22.84
N ALA A 138 13.92 -1.75 -23.63
CA ALA A 138 13.72 -1.10 -24.93
C ALA A 138 12.90 -1.96 -25.91
N PRO A 139 13.28 -3.23 -26.17
CA PRO A 139 12.49 -4.12 -27.02
C PRO A 139 11.06 -4.33 -26.51
N LEU A 140 10.88 -4.58 -25.20
CA LEU A 140 9.57 -4.76 -24.59
C LEU A 140 8.68 -3.53 -24.78
N MET A 141 9.21 -2.34 -24.48
CA MET A 141 8.45 -1.10 -24.60
C MET A 141 8.13 -0.78 -26.06
N SER A 142 9.04 -1.06 -27.01
CA SER A 142 8.75 -0.93 -28.44
C SER A 142 7.62 -1.84 -28.88
N TYR A 143 7.55 -3.06 -28.35
CA TYR A 143 6.47 -4.00 -28.64
C TYR A 143 5.12 -3.52 -28.09
N VAL A 144 5.08 -3.11 -26.81
CA VAL A 144 3.86 -2.59 -26.16
C VAL A 144 3.37 -1.29 -26.83
N GLN A 145 4.29 -0.44 -27.33
CA GLN A 145 3.93 0.75 -28.10
C GLN A 145 3.26 0.42 -29.43
N GLY A 146 3.67 -0.68 -30.08
CA GLY A 146 3.02 -1.21 -31.30
C GLY A 146 1.64 -1.83 -31.03
N HIS A 147 1.37 -2.24 -29.79
CA HIS A 147 0.19 -2.98 -29.35
C HIS A 147 -0.50 -2.28 -28.17
N PRO A 148 -1.07 -1.08 -28.37
CA PRO A 148 -1.64 -0.27 -27.29
C PRO A 148 -2.81 -0.94 -26.54
N GLU A 149 -3.48 -1.91 -27.16
CA GLU A 149 -4.52 -2.74 -26.53
C GLU A 149 -4.02 -3.54 -25.32
N ILE A 150 -2.73 -3.86 -25.25
CA ILE A 150 -2.14 -4.57 -24.10
C ILE A 150 -2.33 -3.75 -22.82
N VAL A 151 -2.17 -2.43 -22.89
CA VAL A 151 -2.37 -1.56 -21.71
C VAL A 151 -3.81 -1.61 -21.24
N VAL A 152 -4.76 -1.61 -22.17
CA VAL A 152 -6.21 -1.70 -21.86
C VAL A 152 -6.51 -3.04 -21.18
N GLN A 153 -6.01 -4.14 -21.75
CA GLN A 153 -6.17 -5.49 -21.22
C GLN A 153 -5.56 -5.64 -19.83
N LEU A 154 -4.35 -5.11 -19.60
CA LEU A 154 -3.73 -5.08 -18.28
C LEU A 154 -4.57 -4.29 -17.27
N VAL A 155 -5.11 -3.12 -17.68
CA VAL A 155 -6.01 -2.31 -16.84
C VAL A 155 -7.30 -3.06 -16.51
N ASP A 156 -7.87 -3.81 -17.46
CA ASP A 156 -9.07 -4.62 -17.23
C ASP A 156 -8.84 -5.79 -16.27
N LEU A 157 -7.60 -6.26 -16.16
CA LEU A 157 -7.20 -7.38 -15.31
C LEU A 157 -6.56 -6.98 -13.98
N ILE A 158 -6.55 -5.70 -13.61
CA ILE A 158 -5.91 -5.24 -12.36
C ILE A 158 -6.53 -5.84 -11.10
N GLY A 159 -7.70 -6.48 -11.16
CA GLY A 159 -8.21 -7.28 -10.05
C GLY A 159 -7.26 -8.42 -9.63
N ILE A 160 -6.34 -8.81 -10.51
CA ILE A 160 -5.27 -9.77 -10.22
C ILE A 160 -4.00 -9.01 -9.82
N THR A 161 -3.57 -9.16 -8.56
CA THR A 161 -2.41 -8.45 -8.00
C THR A 161 -1.14 -8.60 -8.84
N SER A 162 -0.86 -9.78 -9.37
CA SER A 162 0.32 -10.00 -10.23
C SER A 162 0.28 -9.18 -11.54
N ILE A 163 -0.92 -8.88 -12.07
CA ILE A 163 -1.09 -8.05 -13.27
C ILE A 163 -0.98 -6.56 -12.91
N MET A 164 -1.55 -6.16 -11.78
CA MET A 164 -1.35 -4.81 -11.22
C MET A 164 0.15 -4.51 -11.06
N GLU A 165 0.94 -5.45 -10.53
CA GLU A 165 2.38 -5.33 -10.37
C GLU A 165 3.15 -5.15 -11.69
N VAL A 166 2.70 -5.84 -12.76
CA VAL A 166 3.25 -5.65 -14.12
C VAL A 166 2.96 -4.24 -14.59
N LEU A 167 1.73 -3.76 -14.41
CA LEU A 167 1.31 -2.42 -14.85
C LEU A 167 2.09 -1.32 -14.13
N ILE A 168 2.31 -1.42 -12.81
CA ILE A 168 3.14 -0.49 -12.03
C ILE A 168 4.56 -0.37 -12.62
N ARG A 169 5.16 -1.51 -12.97
CA ARG A 169 6.52 -1.56 -13.53
C ARG A 169 6.58 -1.06 -14.97
N LEU A 170 5.56 -1.32 -15.78
CA LEU A 170 5.48 -0.85 -17.18
C LEU A 170 5.29 0.66 -17.31
N ILE A 171 4.51 1.29 -16.42
CA ILE A 171 4.30 2.76 -16.44
C ILE A 171 5.46 3.54 -15.81
N GLY A 172 6.53 2.85 -15.42
CA GLY A 172 7.76 3.45 -14.93
C GLY A 172 7.69 4.02 -13.53
N ALA A 173 6.89 3.42 -12.65
CA ALA A 173 6.93 3.71 -11.21
C ALA A 173 8.14 3.06 -10.50
N ASP A 174 9.19 2.67 -11.23
CA ASP A 174 10.52 2.35 -10.71
C ASP A 174 11.55 3.28 -11.37
N GLU A 175 12.17 4.13 -10.56
CA GLU A 175 13.07 5.23 -10.97
C GLU A 175 14.33 4.75 -11.71
N THR A 176 14.69 3.46 -11.61
CA THR A 176 15.98 2.95 -12.09
C THR A 176 16.02 2.59 -13.57
N ILE A 177 14.87 2.52 -14.24
CA ILE A 177 14.75 1.82 -15.54
C ILE A 177 14.78 2.77 -16.76
N TYR A 178 14.28 4.01 -16.63
CA TYR A 178 13.95 4.87 -17.79
C TYR A 178 14.96 5.99 -18.09
N SER A 179 16.11 6.04 -17.42
CA SER A 179 17.11 7.12 -17.59
C SER A 179 17.66 7.26 -19.02
N ASN A 180 17.49 6.25 -19.88
CA ASN A 180 18.01 6.23 -21.25
C ASN A 180 16.94 6.17 -22.37
N TYR A 181 15.63 6.23 -22.05
CA TYR A 181 14.55 5.96 -23.03
C TYR A 181 13.54 7.11 -23.14
N GLY A 182 13.99 8.27 -23.63
CA GLY A 182 13.18 9.49 -23.76
C GLY A 182 11.90 9.33 -24.61
N ASP A 183 11.95 8.58 -25.71
CA ASP A 183 10.80 8.37 -26.61
C ASP A 183 9.71 7.51 -25.96
N THR A 184 10.09 6.63 -25.04
CA THR A 184 9.17 5.77 -24.28
C THR A 184 8.30 6.57 -23.30
N LEU A 185 8.88 7.61 -22.71
CA LEU A 185 8.19 8.50 -21.76
C LEU A 185 7.10 9.34 -22.44
N GLN A 186 7.33 9.77 -23.69
CA GLN A 186 6.37 10.58 -24.44
C GLN A 186 5.14 9.77 -24.87
N TRP A 187 5.30 8.47 -25.17
CA TRP A 187 4.15 7.61 -25.49
C TRP A 187 3.25 7.39 -24.27
N LEU A 188 3.82 7.05 -23.12
CA LEU A 188 3.05 6.88 -21.88
C LEU A 188 2.28 8.16 -21.51
N GLU A 189 2.87 9.32 -21.78
CA GLU A 189 2.19 10.61 -21.60
C GLU A 189 0.99 10.76 -22.55
N ASN A 190 1.04 10.27 -23.79
CA ASN A 190 -0.09 10.37 -24.72
C ASN A 190 -1.18 9.32 -24.45
N THR A 191 -0.87 8.27 -23.69
CA THR A 191 -1.85 7.24 -23.31
C THR A 191 -2.74 7.75 -22.17
N ASN A 192 -4.04 7.44 -22.27
CA ASN A 192 -5.02 7.73 -21.21
C ASN A 192 -4.97 6.71 -20.06
N VAL A 193 -3.78 6.17 -19.74
CA VAL A 193 -3.64 5.05 -18.80
C VAL A 193 -4.09 5.42 -17.38
N LEU A 194 -3.76 6.65 -16.94
CA LEU A 194 -4.16 7.13 -15.63
C LEU A 194 -5.68 7.30 -15.55
N GLU A 195 -6.29 7.81 -16.61
CA GLU A 195 -7.74 7.96 -16.73
C GLU A 195 -8.44 6.61 -16.74
N MET A 196 -7.92 5.61 -17.46
CA MET A 196 -8.46 4.24 -17.47
C MET A 196 -8.39 3.61 -16.06
N ILE A 197 -7.29 3.82 -15.33
CA ILE A 197 -7.16 3.33 -13.94
C ILE A 197 -8.10 4.08 -13.00
N ALA A 198 -8.27 5.40 -13.17
CA ALA A 198 -9.22 6.17 -12.37
C ALA A 198 -10.67 5.74 -12.62
N ASP A 199 -11.00 5.32 -13.83
CA ASP A 199 -12.34 4.80 -14.16
C ASP A 199 -12.65 3.46 -13.47
N LYS A 200 -11.63 2.74 -12.99
CA LYS A 200 -11.80 1.53 -12.17
C LYS A 200 -12.33 1.80 -10.77
N PHE A 201 -12.54 3.06 -10.37
CA PHE A 201 -13.32 3.42 -9.19
C PHE A 201 -14.84 3.43 -9.45
N ASN A 202 -15.31 2.75 -10.49
CA ASN A 202 -16.73 2.63 -10.79
C ASN A 202 -17.44 1.78 -9.72
N SER A 203 -18.68 2.15 -9.40
CA SER A 203 -19.55 1.37 -8.51
C SER A 203 -19.78 -0.09 -8.94
N SER A 204 -19.55 -0.44 -10.22
CA SER A 204 -19.64 -1.81 -10.74
C SER A 204 -18.40 -2.67 -10.48
N ASP A 205 -17.26 -2.07 -10.17
CA ASP A 205 -16.00 -2.79 -9.97
C ASP A 205 -15.89 -3.36 -8.54
N SER A 206 -15.03 -4.38 -8.37
CA SER A 206 -14.87 -5.05 -7.07
C SER A 206 -14.01 -4.25 -6.09
N PRO A 207 -14.14 -4.47 -4.77
CA PRO A 207 -13.27 -3.85 -3.78
C PRO A 207 -11.77 -4.10 -4.03
N GLU A 208 -11.40 -5.28 -4.54
CA GLU A 208 -10.03 -5.64 -4.91
C GLU A 208 -9.53 -4.81 -6.09
N VAL A 209 -10.37 -4.58 -7.11
CA VAL A 209 -10.06 -3.69 -8.23
C VAL A 209 -9.84 -2.26 -7.73
N HIS A 210 -10.67 -1.76 -6.82
CA HIS A 210 -10.50 -0.42 -6.23
C HIS A 210 -9.19 -0.29 -5.45
N ALA A 211 -8.82 -1.33 -4.69
CA ALA A 211 -7.58 -1.36 -3.94
C ALA A 211 -6.37 -1.32 -4.88
N ASN A 212 -6.34 -2.19 -5.88
CA ASN A 212 -5.25 -2.31 -6.83
C ASN A 212 -5.13 -1.04 -7.72
N ALA A 213 -6.26 -0.43 -8.12
CA ALA A 213 -6.26 0.86 -8.81
C ALA A 213 -5.61 1.97 -7.97
N ALA A 214 -5.97 2.06 -6.68
CA ALA A 214 -5.34 3.02 -5.78
C ALA A 214 -3.85 2.74 -5.55
N GLU A 215 -3.44 1.47 -5.47
CA GLU A 215 -2.03 1.11 -5.34
C GLU A 215 -1.22 1.56 -6.55
N ILE A 216 -1.70 1.31 -7.77
CA ILE A 216 -1.07 1.76 -9.00
C ILE A 216 -0.93 3.29 -9.00
N LEU A 217 -2.02 4.01 -8.73
CA LEU A 217 -2.00 5.47 -8.71
C LEU A 217 -1.08 6.01 -7.60
N CYS A 218 -1.09 5.40 -6.42
CA CYS A 218 -0.17 5.74 -5.33
C CYS A 218 1.30 5.48 -5.71
N ALA A 219 1.60 4.40 -6.43
CA ALA A 219 2.94 4.13 -6.94
C ALA A 219 3.38 5.19 -7.97
N VAL A 220 2.50 5.54 -8.92
CA VAL A 220 2.75 6.60 -9.91
C VAL A 220 3.10 7.90 -9.21
N THR A 221 2.29 8.30 -8.25
CA THR A 221 2.50 9.54 -7.53
C THR A 221 3.81 9.58 -6.70
N ARG A 222 4.43 8.45 -6.35
CA ARG A 222 5.71 8.39 -5.64
C ARG A 222 6.92 8.35 -6.56
N CYS A 223 6.84 7.62 -7.66
CA CYS A 223 8.02 7.18 -8.43
C CYS A 223 7.90 7.41 -9.94
N ALA A 224 6.79 7.96 -10.45
CA ALA A 224 6.60 8.12 -11.89
C ALA A 224 7.42 9.27 -12.49
N PRO A 225 7.66 9.23 -13.82
CA PRO A 225 8.21 10.34 -14.57
C PRO A 225 7.45 11.66 -14.35
N PRO A 226 8.13 12.82 -14.42
CA PRO A 226 7.52 14.13 -14.14
C PRO A 226 6.24 14.44 -14.93
N SER A 227 6.10 13.94 -16.16
CA SER A 227 4.90 14.15 -16.99
C SER A 227 3.67 13.41 -16.44
N LEU A 228 3.82 12.14 -16.06
CA LEU A 228 2.76 11.36 -15.43
C LEU A 228 2.45 11.91 -14.03
N ALA A 229 3.49 12.30 -13.28
CA ALA A 229 3.32 12.96 -11.98
C ALA A 229 2.53 14.29 -12.11
N ALA A 230 2.78 15.09 -13.15
CA ALA A 230 2.01 16.31 -13.41
C ALA A 230 0.54 16.02 -13.76
N LYS A 231 0.27 14.97 -14.55
CA LYS A 231 -1.11 14.57 -14.90
C LYS A 231 -1.92 14.12 -13.69
N ILE A 232 -1.36 13.25 -12.85
CA ILE A 232 -2.04 12.74 -11.65
C ILE A 232 -2.25 13.83 -10.59
N CYS A 233 -1.32 14.78 -10.52
CA CYS A 233 -1.44 15.98 -9.68
C CYS A 233 -2.36 17.05 -10.29
N SER A 234 -3.02 16.82 -11.43
CA SER A 234 -3.86 17.84 -12.06
C SER A 234 -5.23 18.00 -11.38
N PRO A 235 -5.83 19.22 -11.38
CA PRO A 235 -7.16 19.44 -10.83
C PRO A 235 -8.24 18.60 -11.53
N SER A 236 -8.10 18.34 -12.83
CA SER A 236 -9.01 17.49 -13.60
C SER A 236 -9.00 16.03 -13.12
N PHE A 237 -7.81 15.50 -12.80
CA PHE A 237 -7.66 14.14 -12.33
C PHE A 237 -8.29 13.98 -10.93
N VAL A 238 -7.99 14.90 -10.03
CA VAL A 238 -8.60 14.94 -8.68
C VAL A 238 -10.11 15.07 -8.74
N ARG A 239 -10.65 15.94 -9.62
CA ARG A 239 -12.10 16.06 -9.81
C ARG A 239 -12.74 14.75 -10.27
N ARG A 240 -12.07 13.98 -11.14
CA ARG A 240 -12.53 12.66 -11.57
C ARG A 240 -12.58 11.68 -10.40
N LEU A 241 -11.54 11.64 -9.56
CA LEU A 241 -11.54 10.79 -8.36
C LEU A 241 -12.70 11.15 -7.42
N PHE A 242 -12.94 12.44 -7.16
CA PHE A 242 -14.05 12.87 -6.30
C PHE A 242 -15.43 12.63 -6.90
N HIS A 243 -15.56 12.64 -8.23
CA HIS A 243 -16.80 12.25 -8.90
C HIS A 243 -17.20 10.82 -8.53
N HIS A 244 -16.25 9.86 -8.59
CA HIS A 244 -16.49 8.49 -8.13
C HIS A 244 -16.66 8.42 -6.60
N ALA A 245 -15.80 9.11 -5.84
CA ALA A 245 -15.77 9.07 -4.38
C ALA A 245 -16.97 9.74 -3.70
N LEU A 246 -17.82 10.46 -4.43
CA LEU A 246 -19.02 11.13 -3.90
C LEU A 246 -20.33 10.66 -4.54
N GLU A 247 -20.30 9.68 -5.45
CA GLU A 247 -21.50 9.08 -6.03
C GLU A 247 -22.41 8.44 -4.95
N GLU A 248 -23.72 8.69 -4.99
CA GLU A 248 -24.65 8.32 -3.91
C GLU A 248 -24.66 6.82 -3.59
N SER A 249 -24.62 5.96 -4.61
CA SER A 249 -24.73 4.50 -4.48
C SER A 249 -23.39 3.76 -4.47
N ARG A 250 -22.28 4.48 -4.28
CA ARG A 250 -20.94 3.87 -4.37
C ARG A 250 -20.63 2.86 -3.26
N PRO A 251 -19.84 1.82 -3.54
CA PRO A 251 -19.23 0.99 -2.51
C PRO A 251 -18.32 1.79 -1.57
N LYS A 252 -18.26 1.39 -0.29
CA LYS A 252 -17.37 2.01 0.71
C LYS A 252 -15.89 1.96 0.31
N SER A 253 -15.49 0.97 -0.50
CA SER A 253 -14.13 0.81 -1.03
C SER A 253 -13.74 1.95 -1.98
N VAL A 254 -14.67 2.45 -2.80
CA VAL A 254 -14.41 3.58 -3.71
C VAL A 254 -13.93 4.81 -2.93
N LEU A 255 -14.73 5.26 -1.96
CA LEU A 255 -14.37 6.40 -1.11
C LEU A 255 -13.03 6.19 -0.38
N LEU A 256 -12.83 5.01 0.20
CA LEU A 256 -11.60 4.67 0.92
C LEU A 256 -10.37 4.80 0.02
N HIS A 257 -10.42 4.20 -1.16
CA HIS A 257 -9.26 4.09 -2.05
C HIS A 257 -9.02 5.36 -2.87
N SER A 258 -10.07 6.08 -3.28
CA SER A 258 -9.91 7.41 -3.89
C SER A 258 -9.26 8.40 -2.92
N LEU A 259 -9.67 8.40 -1.64
CA LEU A 259 -9.02 9.24 -0.63
C LEU A 259 -7.59 8.81 -0.34
N SER A 260 -7.26 7.52 -0.39
CA SER A 260 -5.86 7.07 -0.30
C SER A 260 -4.99 7.68 -1.39
N VAL A 261 -5.49 7.80 -2.63
CA VAL A 261 -4.77 8.49 -3.72
C VAL A 261 -4.61 9.97 -3.42
N CYS A 262 -5.67 10.66 -2.97
CA CYS A 262 -5.60 12.07 -2.59
C CYS A 262 -4.62 12.33 -1.44
N ILE A 263 -4.63 11.50 -0.39
CA ILE A 263 -3.66 11.56 0.71
C ILE A 263 -2.24 11.37 0.19
N SER A 264 -2.06 10.37 -0.69
CA SER A 264 -0.78 10.14 -1.34
C SER A 264 -0.31 11.44 -2.02
N LEU A 265 -1.13 12.05 -2.88
CA LEU A 265 -0.79 13.31 -3.58
C LEU A 265 -0.33 14.46 -2.66
N LEU A 266 -0.80 14.47 -1.41
CA LEU A 266 -0.52 15.53 -0.44
C LEU A 266 0.63 15.19 0.52
N ASP A 267 1.06 13.92 0.61
CA ASP A 267 1.98 13.46 1.64
C ASP A 267 3.38 14.11 1.51
N PRO A 268 3.80 14.94 2.49
CA PRO A 268 5.13 15.55 2.48
C PRO A 268 6.25 14.53 2.77
N LYS A 269 5.97 13.37 3.40
CA LYS A 269 6.98 12.32 3.66
C LYS A 269 7.49 11.68 2.36
N ARG A 270 6.78 11.85 1.24
CA ARG A 270 7.30 11.57 -0.11
C ARG A 270 8.60 12.27 -0.42
N LEU A 271 8.70 13.55 -0.03
CA LEU A 271 9.90 14.35 -0.22
C LEU A 271 11.07 13.78 0.59
N ALA A 272 10.81 13.31 1.82
CA ALA A 272 11.83 12.81 2.74
C ALA A 272 12.38 11.43 2.34
N SER A 273 11.50 10.50 1.94
CA SER A 273 11.92 9.17 1.45
C SER A 273 12.64 9.24 0.10
N ALA A 274 12.15 10.07 -0.83
CA ALA A 274 12.78 10.28 -2.13
C ALA A 274 14.17 10.96 -2.00
N SER A 275 14.33 11.91 -1.07
CA SER A 275 15.63 12.57 -0.86
C SER A 275 16.69 11.65 -0.22
N TYR A 276 16.30 10.71 0.64
CA TYR A 276 17.21 9.66 1.15
C TYR A 276 17.63 8.67 0.06
N GLN A 277 16.72 8.32 -0.86
CA GLN A 277 16.99 7.43 -1.99
C GLN A 277 17.84 8.09 -3.08
N ALA A 278 17.59 9.36 -3.42
CA ALA A 278 18.39 10.17 -4.34
C ALA A 278 19.83 10.38 -3.84
N PHE A 279 20.02 10.51 -2.51
CA PHE A 279 21.35 10.58 -1.90
C PHE A 279 22.14 9.27 -2.09
N LYS A 280 21.45 8.13 -2.22
CA LYS A 280 22.07 6.81 -2.37
C LYS A 280 22.42 6.46 -3.83
N SER A 281 21.72 7.04 -4.80
CA SER A 281 21.84 6.71 -6.23
C SER A 281 22.72 7.66 -7.05
N ASN A 282 23.23 8.77 -6.50
CA ASN A 282 24.01 9.79 -7.22
C ASN A 282 23.29 10.31 -8.50
N LEU A 283 21.96 10.24 -8.56
CA LEU A 283 21.17 10.65 -9.73
C LEU A 283 20.60 12.07 -9.56
N SER A 284 20.63 12.83 -10.66
CA SER A 284 20.06 14.17 -10.75
C SER A 284 18.55 14.16 -10.49
N HIS A 285 18.11 15.10 -9.67
CA HIS A 285 16.72 15.28 -9.23
C HIS A 285 15.69 15.10 -10.36
N GLY A 286 14.92 14.01 -10.33
CA GLY A 286 13.56 14.06 -10.86
C GLY A 286 12.81 15.07 -9.99
N ALA A 287 12.41 16.21 -10.55
CA ALA A 287 11.71 17.24 -9.80
C ALA A 287 10.42 16.65 -9.22
N LEU A 288 10.34 16.52 -7.89
CA LEU A 288 9.13 16.03 -7.24
C LEU A 288 8.00 17.01 -7.52
N VAL A 289 6.96 16.53 -8.19
CA VAL A 289 5.79 17.34 -8.52
C VAL A 289 4.88 17.41 -7.29
N MET A 290 4.94 18.52 -6.57
CA MET A 290 3.98 18.81 -5.51
C MET A 290 2.59 19.06 -6.10
N ALA A 291 1.54 18.70 -5.36
CA ALA A 291 0.18 19.12 -5.71
C ALA A 291 0.13 20.65 -5.83
N SER A 292 -0.36 21.16 -6.96
CA SER A 292 -0.47 22.59 -7.16
C SER A 292 -1.57 23.19 -6.26
N PRO A 293 -1.55 24.49 -5.97
CA PRO A 293 -2.61 25.15 -5.22
C PRO A 293 -4.01 24.88 -5.81
N GLU A 294 -4.15 24.87 -7.14
CA GLU A 294 -5.40 24.60 -7.83
C GLU A 294 -5.90 23.17 -7.61
N THR A 295 -4.98 22.22 -7.46
CA THR A 295 -5.30 20.83 -7.15
C THR A 295 -5.83 20.69 -5.73
N VAL A 296 -5.19 21.38 -4.77
CA VAL A 296 -5.66 21.45 -3.38
C VAL A 296 -7.04 22.10 -3.33
N ASP A 297 -7.26 23.21 -4.05
CA ASP A 297 -8.55 23.88 -4.14
C ASP A 297 -9.65 22.94 -4.68
N GLY A 298 -9.34 22.15 -5.72
CA GLY A 298 -10.27 21.13 -6.23
C GLY A 298 -10.61 20.04 -5.21
N MET A 299 -9.69 19.69 -4.29
CA MET A 299 -10.01 18.79 -3.19
C MET A 299 -10.89 19.47 -2.13
N LEU A 300 -10.64 20.75 -1.84
CA LEU A 300 -11.39 21.55 -0.87
C LEU A 300 -12.84 21.81 -1.31
N GLU A 301 -13.10 21.94 -2.61
CA GLU A 301 -14.47 22.01 -3.17
C GLU A 301 -15.34 20.82 -2.73
N SER A 302 -14.72 19.65 -2.54
CA SER A 302 -15.39 18.40 -2.14
C SER A 302 -15.50 18.22 -0.63
N LEU A 303 -14.85 19.07 0.18
CA LEU A 303 -14.74 18.91 1.64
C LEU A 303 -16.12 18.85 2.31
N GLY A 304 -17.06 19.72 1.94
CA GLY A 304 -18.38 19.75 2.56
C GLY A 304 -19.16 18.45 2.38
N ASN A 305 -19.06 17.84 1.19
CA ASN A 305 -19.66 16.54 0.93
C ASN A 305 -18.99 15.44 1.75
N LEU A 306 -17.66 15.48 1.92
CA LEU A 306 -16.94 14.55 2.79
C LEU A 306 -17.36 14.68 4.25
N LEU A 307 -17.54 15.90 4.76
CA LEU A 307 -17.97 16.14 6.13
C LEU A 307 -19.38 15.60 6.39
N ASN A 308 -20.29 15.71 5.43
CA ASN A 308 -21.62 15.11 5.54
C ASN A 308 -21.54 13.58 5.71
N LEU A 309 -20.54 12.91 5.15
CA LEU A 309 -20.34 11.47 5.31
C LEU A 309 -19.81 11.10 6.70
N LEU A 310 -19.26 12.04 7.46
CA LEU A 310 -18.88 11.83 8.87
C LEU A 310 -20.09 11.82 9.81
N ASP A 311 -21.28 12.17 9.33
CA ASP A 311 -22.50 11.95 10.09
C ASP A 311 -22.81 10.44 10.19
N THR A 312 -23.07 10.01 11.41
CA THR A 312 -23.35 8.64 11.81
C THR A 312 -24.80 8.45 12.24
N SER A 313 -25.58 9.53 12.31
CA SER A 313 -26.98 9.54 12.78
C SER A 313 -27.89 8.54 12.06
N ALA A 314 -27.69 8.34 10.76
CA ALA A 314 -28.51 7.48 9.91
C ALA A 314 -28.02 6.03 9.81
N ALA A 315 -26.88 5.66 10.42
CA ALA A 315 -26.31 4.33 10.27
C ALA A 315 -26.74 3.37 11.39
N GLU A 316 -27.34 2.24 11.00
CA GLU A 316 -27.89 1.24 11.94
C GLU A 316 -26.95 0.05 12.20
N SER A 317 -25.78 -0.01 11.55
CA SER A 317 -24.87 -1.16 11.67
C SER A 317 -24.35 -1.32 13.10
N VAL A 318 -24.30 -2.57 13.60
CA VAL A 318 -23.80 -2.88 14.95
C VAL A 318 -22.51 -3.69 14.85
N LEU A 319 -21.48 -3.30 15.58
CA LEU A 319 -20.24 -4.08 15.73
C LEU A 319 -20.07 -4.54 17.18
N PRO A 320 -20.17 -5.85 17.47
CA PRO A 320 -19.87 -6.40 18.79
C PRO A 320 -18.38 -6.19 19.15
N THR A 321 -18.11 -5.82 20.40
CA THR A 321 -16.76 -5.64 20.94
C THR A 321 -16.61 -6.35 22.28
N THR A 322 -15.38 -6.44 22.80
CA THR A 322 -15.12 -7.06 24.11
C THR A 322 -15.77 -6.31 25.29
N TYR A 323 -16.01 -5.00 25.12
CA TYR A 323 -16.58 -4.11 26.13
C TYR A 323 -18.08 -3.82 25.93
N GLY A 324 -18.68 -4.29 24.83
CA GLY A 324 -20.05 -3.94 24.47
C GLY A 324 -20.30 -4.04 22.98
N CYS A 325 -20.77 -2.95 22.39
CA CYS A 325 -20.90 -2.83 20.94
C CYS A 325 -20.81 -1.37 20.47
N LEU A 326 -20.51 -1.19 19.19
CA LEU A 326 -20.54 0.10 18.52
C LEU A 326 -21.79 0.20 17.63
N ARG A 327 -22.55 1.28 17.78
CA ARG A 327 -23.84 1.54 17.12
C ARG A 327 -23.96 3.03 16.73
N PRO A 328 -23.52 3.42 15.52
CA PRO A 328 -22.76 2.63 14.54
C PRO A 328 -21.25 2.68 14.75
N PRO A 329 -20.50 1.68 14.26
CA PRO A 329 -19.05 1.81 14.10
C PRO A 329 -18.73 2.92 13.08
N LEU A 330 -17.66 3.69 13.35
CA LEU A 330 -17.20 4.74 12.45
C LEU A 330 -16.89 4.19 11.04
N GLY A 331 -16.13 3.10 10.98
CA GLY A 331 -15.74 2.42 9.76
C GLY A 331 -14.50 3.03 9.08
N LYS A 332 -13.78 2.21 8.30
CA LYS A 332 -12.51 2.59 7.65
C LYS A 332 -12.63 3.78 6.69
N HIS A 333 -13.73 3.86 5.94
CA HIS A 333 -13.97 4.93 4.97
C HIS A 333 -14.15 6.31 5.64
N ARG A 334 -14.81 6.39 6.80
CA ARG A 334 -14.91 7.65 7.58
C ARG A 334 -13.62 8.00 8.28
N LEU A 335 -12.91 7.00 8.81
CA LEU A 335 -11.58 7.19 9.37
C LEU A 335 -10.63 7.81 8.33
N LYS A 336 -10.70 7.34 7.08
CA LYS A 336 -9.92 7.86 5.96
C LYS A 336 -10.24 9.33 5.64
N ILE A 337 -11.47 9.80 5.87
CA ILE A 337 -11.80 11.23 5.76
C ILE A 337 -11.06 12.04 6.84
N VAL A 338 -11.02 11.54 8.08
CA VAL A 338 -10.30 12.22 9.17
C VAL A 338 -8.78 12.24 8.91
N GLU A 339 -8.23 11.14 8.38
CA GLU A 339 -6.84 11.08 7.92
C GLU A 339 -6.57 12.11 6.81
N PHE A 340 -7.47 12.22 5.83
CA PHE A 340 -7.37 13.22 4.76
C PHE A 340 -7.37 14.66 5.31
N ILE A 341 -8.23 14.97 6.27
CA ILE A 341 -8.23 16.27 6.98
C ILE A 341 -6.90 16.51 7.70
N SER A 342 -6.37 15.48 8.39
CA SER A 342 -5.06 15.56 9.07
C SER A 342 -3.95 15.93 8.09
N VAL A 343 -3.92 15.28 6.91
CA VAL A 343 -2.89 15.50 5.89
C VAL A 343 -3.02 16.89 5.26
N LEU A 344 -4.24 17.37 4.99
CA LEU A 344 -4.47 18.74 4.51
C LEU A 344 -3.87 19.81 5.42
N LEU A 345 -3.94 19.62 6.74
CA LEU A 345 -3.34 20.54 7.72
C LEU A 345 -1.81 20.49 7.70
N THR A 346 -1.21 19.31 7.49
CA THR A 346 0.25 19.16 7.46
C THR A 346 0.90 19.88 6.28
N ILE A 347 0.17 20.14 5.19
CA ILE A 347 0.67 20.91 4.04
C ILE A 347 0.93 22.39 4.43
N GLY A 348 0.23 22.92 5.44
CA GLY A 348 0.36 24.32 5.87
C GLY A 348 -0.20 25.35 4.89
N SER A 349 -1.06 24.92 3.95
CA SER A 349 -1.75 25.81 3.01
C SER A 349 -2.75 26.71 3.74
N GLU A 350 -2.69 28.02 3.48
CA GLU A 350 -3.59 28.99 4.09
C GLU A 350 -5.04 28.77 3.68
N THR A 351 -5.26 28.50 2.40
CA THR A 351 -6.59 28.23 1.86
C THR A 351 -7.20 26.99 2.51
N ALA A 352 -6.40 25.93 2.67
CA ALA A 352 -6.87 24.70 3.32
C ALA A 352 -7.24 24.94 4.79
N GLU A 353 -6.38 25.60 5.57
CA GLU A 353 -6.67 25.89 6.97
C GLU A 353 -7.92 26.76 7.16
N LYS A 354 -8.06 27.82 6.38
CA LYS A 354 -9.25 28.69 6.41
C LYS A 354 -10.52 27.93 6.09
N GLU A 355 -10.47 27.06 5.08
CA GLU A 355 -11.61 26.28 4.65
C GLU A 355 -12.00 25.20 5.67
N LEU A 356 -11.01 24.54 6.30
CA LEU A 356 -11.24 23.57 7.37
C LEU A 356 -11.88 24.20 8.61
N VAL A 357 -11.48 25.41 8.98
CA VAL A 357 -12.12 26.20 10.04
C VAL A 357 -13.54 26.59 9.62
N ARG A 358 -13.71 27.16 8.42
CA ARG A 358 -15.00 27.63 7.89
C ARG A 358 -16.06 26.53 7.86
N GLN A 359 -15.67 25.31 7.50
CA GLN A 359 -16.58 24.16 7.43
C GLN A 359 -16.67 23.36 8.75
N SER A 360 -16.05 23.83 9.85
CA SER A 360 -16.02 23.13 11.14
C SER A 360 -15.46 21.70 11.06
N ALA A 361 -14.55 21.44 10.11
CA ALA A 361 -13.93 20.12 9.91
C ALA A 361 -13.08 19.70 11.12
N ILE A 362 -12.33 20.67 11.67
CA ILE A 362 -11.49 20.48 12.86
C ILE A 362 -12.39 20.13 14.06
N LYS A 363 -13.43 20.92 14.29
CA LYS A 363 -14.40 20.69 15.36
C LYS A 363 -15.07 19.32 15.24
N ARG A 364 -15.54 18.93 14.04
CA ARG A 364 -16.18 17.62 13.84
C ARG A 364 -15.22 16.46 14.12
N SER A 365 -13.96 16.59 13.71
CA SER A 365 -12.92 15.58 13.98
C SER A 365 -12.65 15.43 15.49
N ILE A 366 -12.60 16.55 16.22
CA ILE A 366 -12.47 16.56 17.69
C ILE A 366 -13.72 15.98 18.36
N ASP A 367 -14.93 16.29 17.88
CA ASP A 367 -16.17 15.70 18.40
C ASP A 367 -16.15 14.17 18.26
N LEU A 368 -15.75 13.65 17.10
CA LEU A 368 -15.58 12.21 16.85
C LEU A 368 -14.58 11.54 17.81
N PHE A 369 -13.48 12.21 18.18
CA PHE A 369 -12.49 11.70 19.12
C PHE A 369 -13.11 11.31 20.47
N PHE A 370 -14.03 12.13 20.97
CA PHE A 370 -14.73 11.88 22.24
C PHE A 370 -15.96 10.98 22.08
N GLU A 371 -16.62 10.99 20.91
CA GLU A 371 -17.72 10.06 20.59
C GLU A 371 -17.25 8.59 20.49
N TYR A 372 -16.02 8.35 20.02
CA TYR A 372 -15.43 7.02 19.84
C TYR A 372 -14.23 6.79 20.79
N PRO A 373 -14.46 6.60 22.10
CA PRO A 373 -13.41 6.56 23.12
C PRO A 373 -12.42 5.38 23.04
N TYR A 374 -12.66 4.38 22.18
CA TYR A 374 -11.80 3.20 22.02
C TYR A 374 -11.25 3.04 20.60
N ASN A 375 -11.22 4.10 19.80
CA ASN A 375 -10.70 4.07 18.44
C ASN A 375 -9.32 4.75 18.35
N ASN A 376 -8.25 4.01 18.65
CA ASN A 376 -6.88 4.54 18.67
C ASN A 376 -6.45 5.13 17.32
N PHE A 377 -6.89 4.56 16.20
CA PHE A 377 -6.56 5.09 14.87
C PHE A 377 -7.18 6.48 14.66
N LEU A 378 -8.44 6.66 15.04
CA LEU A 378 -9.08 7.97 15.03
C LEU A 378 -8.33 8.94 15.94
N HIS A 379 -7.99 8.50 17.15
CA HIS A 379 -7.31 9.35 18.11
C HIS A 379 -5.94 9.79 17.65
N HIS A 380 -5.20 8.93 16.95
CA HIS A 380 -3.93 9.28 16.32
C HIS A 380 -4.10 10.40 15.29
N HIS A 381 -5.04 10.27 14.34
CA HIS A 381 -5.26 11.32 13.34
C HIS A 381 -5.76 12.63 13.96
N VAL A 382 -6.65 12.58 14.96
CA VAL A 382 -7.16 13.79 15.62
C VAL A 382 -6.08 14.45 16.51
N GLU A 383 -5.22 13.66 17.15
CA GLU A 383 -4.04 14.18 17.84
C GLU A 383 -3.16 14.95 16.84
N ASN A 384 -2.87 14.39 15.67
CA ASN A 384 -2.10 15.07 14.61
C ASN A 384 -2.79 16.34 14.10
N ILE A 385 -4.12 16.33 13.93
CA ILE A 385 -4.92 17.51 13.59
C ILE A 385 -4.71 18.62 14.63
N ILE A 386 -4.92 18.30 15.92
CA ILE A 386 -4.79 19.27 17.01
C ILE A 386 -3.36 19.82 17.08
N VAL A 387 -2.36 18.95 17.02
CA VAL A 387 -0.95 19.36 17.08
C VAL A 387 -0.60 20.26 15.90
N SER A 388 -0.98 19.89 14.67
CA SER A 388 -0.72 20.70 13.46
C SER A 388 -1.36 22.08 13.56
N CYS A 389 -2.58 22.18 14.08
CA CYS A 389 -3.25 23.45 14.32
C CYS A 389 -2.52 24.32 15.36
N LEU A 390 -2.07 23.72 16.48
CA LEU A 390 -1.43 24.45 17.58
C LEU A 390 0.02 24.86 17.27
N GLU A 391 0.74 24.07 16.48
CA GLU A 391 2.09 24.40 15.99
C GLU A 391 2.07 25.37 14.80
N GLY A 392 0.90 25.53 14.17
CA GLY A 392 0.67 26.45 13.07
C GLY A 392 1.01 27.90 13.43
N LYS A 393 1.41 28.67 12.42
CA LYS A 393 1.75 30.09 12.58
C LYS A 393 0.54 31.01 12.62
N ARG A 394 -0.68 30.50 12.36
CA ARG A 394 -1.89 31.29 12.16
C ARG A 394 -2.71 31.35 13.46
N PRO A 395 -2.85 32.54 14.09
CA PRO A 395 -3.60 32.68 15.35
C PRO A 395 -5.06 32.25 15.24
N GLU A 396 -5.70 32.49 14.10
CA GLU A 396 -7.11 32.17 13.83
C GLU A 396 -7.40 30.66 14.04
N VAL A 397 -6.49 29.79 13.62
CA VAL A 397 -6.64 28.33 13.75
C VAL A 397 -6.43 27.89 15.20
N VAL A 398 -5.47 28.50 15.89
CA VAL A 398 -5.22 28.25 17.32
C VAL A 398 -6.45 28.67 18.14
N GLU A 399 -6.97 29.87 17.88
CA GLU A 399 -8.17 30.38 18.55
C GLU A 399 -9.39 29.49 18.27
N HIS A 400 -9.57 29.00 17.05
CA HIS A 400 -10.63 28.04 16.71
C HIS A 400 -10.53 26.74 17.53
N VAL A 401 -9.33 26.17 17.68
CA VAL A 401 -9.12 24.96 18.49
C VAL A 401 -9.35 25.20 19.98
N LEU A 402 -8.93 26.34 20.50
CA LEU A 402 -9.07 26.66 21.93
C LEU A 402 -10.51 27.04 22.30
N HIS A 403 -11.16 27.89 21.50
CA HIS A 403 -12.45 28.50 21.85
C HIS A 403 -13.65 27.79 21.21
N GLU A 404 -13.64 27.60 19.89
CA GLU A 404 -14.80 26.99 19.21
C GLU A 404 -14.86 25.47 19.35
N CYS A 405 -13.70 24.81 19.34
CA CYS A 405 -13.61 23.38 19.57
C CYS A 405 -13.61 23.02 21.06
N ASP A 406 -13.30 23.96 21.95
CA ASP A 406 -13.21 23.80 23.41
C ASP A 406 -12.42 22.54 23.82
N ILE A 407 -11.22 22.37 23.26
CA ILE A 407 -10.42 21.16 23.52
C ILE A 407 -10.09 20.98 25.01
N VAL A 408 -9.83 22.09 25.71
CA VAL A 408 -9.54 22.11 27.15
C VAL A 408 -10.75 21.64 27.95
N GLY A 409 -11.93 22.21 27.69
CA GLY A 409 -13.17 21.79 28.35
C GLY A 409 -13.52 20.33 28.07
N LYS A 410 -13.38 19.87 26.82
CA LYS A 410 -13.64 18.47 26.45
C LYS A 410 -12.71 17.47 27.15
N ILE A 411 -11.41 17.78 27.29
CA ILE A 411 -10.47 16.95 28.05
C ILE A 411 -10.91 16.85 29.52
N LEU A 412 -11.27 17.98 30.14
CA LEU A 412 -11.72 18.01 31.54
C LEU A 412 -13.01 17.22 31.76
N VAL A 413 -13.99 17.37 30.86
CA VAL A 413 -15.26 16.62 30.89
C VAL A 413 -14.99 15.11 30.74
N SER A 414 -14.17 14.72 29.77
CA SER A 414 -13.82 13.32 29.52
C SER A 414 -13.11 12.67 30.71
N GLU A 415 -12.19 13.39 31.36
CA GLU A 415 -11.48 12.86 32.53
C GLU A 415 -12.43 12.63 33.73
N ARG A 416 -13.37 13.56 33.98
CA ARG A 416 -14.37 13.41 35.05
C ARG A 416 -15.23 12.16 34.88
N LEU A 417 -15.53 11.81 33.63
CA LEU A 417 -16.40 10.67 33.34
C LEU A 417 -15.76 9.34 33.75
N SER A 418 -14.42 9.22 33.80
CA SER A 418 -13.58 8.12 34.34
C SER A 418 -13.84 6.68 33.81
N SER A 419 -15.07 6.37 33.41
CA SER A 419 -15.58 5.14 32.78
C SER A 419 -16.79 5.51 31.91
N LEU A 420 -17.18 4.66 30.95
CA LEU A 420 -18.40 4.88 30.18
C LEU A 420 -19.61 4.97 31.12
N SER A 421 -20.40 6.05 31.04
CA SER A 421 -21.68 6.11 31.74
C SER A 421 -22.69 5.19 31.04
N THR A 422 -23.52 4.51 31.82
CA THR A 422 -24.67 3.71 31.32
C THR A 422 -25.72 4.57 30.60
N GLU A 423 -25.67 5.89 30.76
CA GLU A 423 -26.56 6.88 30.13
C GLU A 423 -25.94 7.56 28.88
N SER A 424 -24.78 7.09 28.41
CA SER A 424 -24.14 7.64 27.22
C SER A 424 -24.98 7.36 25.96
N ASN A 425 -25.57 8.42 25.38
CA ASN A 425 -26.17 8.42 24.04
C ASN A 425 -25.14 8.32 22.90
N GLY A 426 -23.86 8.11 23.22
CA GLY A 426 -22.79 7.96 22.23
C GLY A 426 -22.84 6.61 21.50
N PRO A 427 -22.07 6.46 20.40
CA PRO A 427 -22.07 5.25 19.59
C PRO A 427 -21.48 4.03 20.31
N THR A 428 -20.81 4.22 21.45
CA THR A 428 -20.26 3.15 22.28
C THR A 428 -21.27 2.75 23.36
N VAL A 429 -21.83 1.55 23.23
CA VAL A 429 -22.81 1.00 24.17
C VAL A 429 -22.16 -0.14 24.98
N PRO A 430 -22.06 -0.02 26.31
CA PRO A 430 -21.44 -1.05 27.14
C PRO A 430 -22.34 -2.30 27.28
N THR A 431 -21.74 -3.46 27.55
CA THR A 431 -22.51 -4.68 27.92
C THR A 431 -23.17 -4.52 29.29
N GLU A 432 -24.46 -4.84 29.40
CA GLU A 432 -25.17 -4.90 30.69
C GLU A 432 -24.49 -5.90 31.66
N GLY A 433 -24.28 -5.48 32.91
CA GLY A 433 -23.77 -6.35 33.99
C GLY A 433 -22.25 -6.55 34.03
N LYS A 434 -21.46 -5.90 33.16
CA LYS A 434 -19.98 -5.91 33.23
C LYS A 434 -19.42 -4.60 33.76
N THR A 435 -18.32 -4.68 34.52
CA THR A 435 -17.55 -3.49 34.93
C THR A 435 -16.98 -2.79 33.70
N HIS A 436 -17.27 -1.49 33.58
CA HIS A 436 -16.86 -0.70 32.41
C HIS A 436 -15.34 -0.48 32.40
N PRO A 437 -14.66 -0.72 31.26
CA PRO A 437 -13.26 -0.36 31.13
C PRO A 437 -13.09 1.16 31.20
N ARG A 438 -11.93 1.61 31.68
CA ARG A 438 -11.53 3.02 31.60
C ARG A 438 -11.59 3.50 30.15
N VAL A 439 -11.88 4.78 29.93
CA VAL A 439 -11.90 5.40 28.60
C VAL A 439 -10.55 5.19 27.90
N GLY A 440 -10.57 4.74 26.64
CA GLY A 440 -9.35 4.35 25.90
C GLY A 440 -8.51 5.53 25.39
N ASN A 441 -9.12 6.70 25.19
CA ASN A 441 -8.48 7.89 24.62
C ASN A 441 -7.56 8.65 25.61
N VAL A 442 -7.44 8.20 26.86
CA VAL A 442 -6.70 8.90 27.94
C VAL A 442 -5.23 9.11 27.61
N GLY A 443 -4.58 8.16 26.94
CA GLY A 443 -3.18 8.31 26.51
C GLY A 443 -3.01 9.48 25.53
N HIS A 444 -3.87 9.56 24.52
CA HIS A 444 -3.89 10.66 23.55
C HIS A 444 -4.24 11.99 24.23
N MET A 445 -5.23 12.03 25.13
CA MET A 445 -5.56 13.24 25.90
C MET A 445 -4.37 13.76 26.72
N THR A 446 -3.61 12.84 27.32
CA THR A 446 -2.40 13.17 28.10
C THR A 446 -1.32 13.78 27.20
N ARG A 447 -1.09 13.22 26.01
CA ARG A 447 -0.16 13.79 25.02
C ARG A 447 -0.60 15.16 24.52
N ILE A 448 -1.88 15.32 24.17
CA ILE A 448 -2.45 16.61 23.76
C ILE A 448 -2.30 17.66 24.86
N ALA A 449 -2.61 17.31 26.11
CA ALA A 449 -2.48 18.21 27.24
C ALA A 449 -1.03 18.64 27.49
N ASN A 450 -0.10 17.69 27.44
CA ASN A 450 1.33 17.99 27.54
C ASN A 450 1.80 18.90 26.41
N LYS A 451 1.29 18.69 25.18
CA LYS A 451 1.61 19.53 24.04
C LYS A 451 1.07 20.95 24.18
N LEU A 452 -0.17 21.11 24.66
CA LEU A 452 -0.75 22.42 24.98
C LEU A 452 0.11 23.20 25.99
N ILE A 453 0.56 22.54 27.06
CA ILE A 453 1.45 23.14 28.07
C ILE A 453 2.79 23.52 27.45
N GLN A 454 3.37 22.62 26.64
CA GLN A 454 4.63 22.89 25.95
C GLN A 454 4.53 24.14 25.07
N LEU A 455 3.49 24.22 24.23
CA LEU A 455 3.30 25.32 23.30
C LEU A 455 2.89 26.63 24.00
N GLY A 456 2.19 26.54 25.13
CA GLY A 456 1.88 27.68 26.01
C GLY A 456 3.14 28.38 26.55
N ASN A 457 4.30 27.72 26.62
CA ASN A 457 5.54 28.40 27.01
C ASN A 457 6.08 29.36 25.93
N SER A 458 5.64 29.19 24.68
CA SER A 458 6.08 29.98 23.53
C SER A 458 4.97 30.81 22.87
N ASN A 459 3.69 30.53 23.19
CA ASN A 459 2.53 31.19 22.60
C ASN A 459 1.62 31.77 23.70
N ASN A 460 1.58 33.11 23.78
CA ASN A 460 0.83 33.84 24.80
C ASN A 460 -0.69 33.57 24.75
N THR A 461 -1.26 33.35 23.56
CA THR A 461 -2.70 33.06 23.41
C THR A 461 -3.05 31.73 24.08
N ILE A 462 -2.24 30.70 23.82
CA ILE A 462 -2.41 29.39 24.47
C ILE A 462 -2.21 29.55 25.97
N GLN A 463 -1.14 30.24 26.40
CA GLN A 463 -0.85 30.43 27.82
C GLN A 463 -1.99 31.10 28.58
N ALA A 464 -2.52 32.21 28.04
CA ALA A 464 -3.61 32.95 28.64
C ALA A 464 -4.85 32.06 28.78
N HIS A 465 -5.23 31.36 27.71
CA HIS A 465 -6.39 30.46 27.73
C HIS A 465 -6.26 29.35 28.79
N LEU A 466 -5.08 28.74 28.94
CA LEU A 466 -4.84 27.70 29.94
C LEU A 466 -4.86 28.26 31.38
N GLN A 467 -4.35 29.47 31.60
CA GLN A 467 -4.29 30.11 32.93
C GLN A 467 -5.64 30.67 33.38
N GLU A 468 -6.49 31.11 32.45
CA GLU A 468 -7.83 31.60 32.73
C GLU A 468 -8.77 30.48 33.20
N ASN A 469 -8.49 29.23 32.81
CA ASN A 469 -9.28 28.08 33.22
C ASN A 469 -8.77 27.47 34.54
N ASN A 470 -9.37 27.87 35.67
CA ASN A 470 -9.02 27.37 37.00
C ASN A 470 -9.10 25.84 37.12
N GLU A 471 -10.09 25.21 36.47
CA GLU A 471 -10.26 23.76 36.50
C GLU A 471 -9.10 23.05 35.77
N TRP A 472 -8.62 23.63 34.67
CA TRP A 472 -7.44 23.15 33.97
C TRP A 472 -6.19 23.22 34.84
N VAL A 473 -5.95 24.34 35.52
CA VAL A 473 -4.78 24.52 36.41
C VAL A 473 -4.80 23.51 37.57
N GLU A 474 -5.98 23.27 38.14
CA GLU A 474 -6.16 22.26 39.19
C GLU A 474 -5.89 20.85 38.66
N TRP A 475 -6.50 20.49 37.52
CA TRP A 475 -6.31 19.19 36.89
C TRP A 475 -4.86 18.93 36.47
N GLN A 476 -4.20 19.94 35.88
CA GLN A 476 -2.79 19.88 35.50
C GLN A 476 -1.94 19.53 36.73
N THR A 477 -2.12 20.25 37.83
CA THR A 477 -1.32 20.10 39.06
C THR A 477 -1.59 18.77 39.76
N ASN A 478 -2.86 18.40 39.87
CA ASN A 478 -3.27 17.28 40.73
C ASN A 478 -3.35 15.93 40.02
N VAL A 479 -3.54 15.93 38.69
CA VAL A 479 -3.76 14.73 37.88
C VAL A 479 -2.66 14.56 36.83
N LEU A 480 -2.46 15.54 35.94
CA LEU A 480 -1.55 15.38 34.80
C LEU A 480 -0.09 15.22 35.24
N VAL A 481 0.40 16.04 36.17
CA VAL A 481 1.77 15.95 36.70
C VAL A 481 2.03 14.57 37.31
N LYS A 482 1.13 14.09 38.18
CA LYS A 482 1.25 12.75 38.80
C LYS A 482 1.20 11.64 37.75
N ARG A 483 0.33 11.77 36.74
CA ARG A 483 0.26 10.81 35.63
C ARG A 483 1.57 10.75 34.87
N ASN A 484 2.13 11.90 34.51
CA ASN A 484 3.41 11.99 33.82
C ASN A 484 4.54 11.37 34.65
N GLU A 485 4.53 11.52 35.98
CA GLU A 485 5.51 10.88 36.87
C GLU A 485 5.42 9.34 36.82
N VAL A 486 4.21 8.79 36.85
CA VAL A 486 3.95 7.34 36.79
C VAL A 486 4.26 6.76 35.40
N GLU A 487 3.88 7.47 34.34
CA GLU A 487 4.06 7.04 32.94
C GLU A 487 5.50 7.28 32.43
N ASN A 488 6.34 7.96 33.22
CA ASN A 488 7.73 8.17 32.87
C ASN A 488 8.54 6.87 32.99
N VAL A 489 8.76 6.22 31.84
CA VAL A 489 9.51 4.97 31.70
C VAL A 489 10.92 5.04 32.28
N TYR A 490 11.55 6.23 32.38
CA TYR A 490 12.87 6.36 33.01
C TYR A 490 12.85 6.16 34.53
N HIS A 491 11.68 6.23 35.16
CA HIS A 491 11.49 5.99 36.59
C HIS A 491 11.00 4.57 36.89
N TRP A 492 10.82 3.70 35.88
CA TRP A 492 10.32 2.35 36.08
C TRP A 492 11.42 1.43 36.66
N ALA A 493 11.15 0.89 37.85
CA ALA A 493 12.09 0.04 38.58
C ALA A 493 12.47 -1.27 37.87
N CYS A 494 11.65 -1.73 36.91
CA CYS A 494 11.83 -2.96 36.15
C CYS A 494 12.78 -2.83 34.93
N GLY A 495 13.35 -1.64 34.68
CA GLY A 495 14.22 -1.40 33.52
C GLY A 495 13.44 -1.20 32.21
N ARG A 496 14.13 -0.66 31.20
CA ARG A 496 13.55 -0.28 29.90
C ARG A 496 13.23 -1.52 29.05
N PRO A 497 12.03 -1.65 28.46
CA PRO A 497 11.79 -2.62 27.38
C PRO A 497 12.78 -2.38 26.23
N ALA A 498 13.44 -3.44 25.74
CA ALA A 498 14.51 -3.35 24.75
C ALA A 498 14.10 -2.66 23.43
N SER A 499 12.80 -2.65 23.10
CA SER A 499 12.23 -2.01 21.91
C SER A 499 12.16 -0.48 21.94
N LEU A 500 12.31 0.16 23.11
CA LEU A 500 12.13 1.62 23.26
C LEU A 500 13.38 2.46 22.98
N HIS A 501 14.44 1.88 22.39
CA HIS A 501 15.72 2.60 22.17
C HIS A 501 15.62 3.76 21.19
N ASP A 502 14.61 3.80 20.32
CA ASP A 502 14.53 4.78 19.25
C ASP A 502 13.33 5.71 19.43
N ARG A 503 13.50 6.78 20.22
CA ARG A 503 12.47 7.82 20.41
C ARG A 503 12.23 8.69 19.17
N GLY A 504 12.98 8.48 18.10
CA GLY A 504 12.76 9.15 16.81
C GLY A 504 11.90 8.33 15.83
N ARG A 505 11.54 7.09 16.17
CA ARG A 505 10.63 6.26 15.38
C ARG A 505 9.36 6.03 16.18
N ASP A 506 8.30 6.74 15.81
CA ASP A 506 6.95 6.43 16.27
C ASP A 506 6.63 5.00 15.83
N SER A 507 6.51 4.09 16.80
CA SER A 507 6.15 2.68 16.54
C SER A 507 4.77 2.55 15.87
N ASP A 508 3.94 3.59 15.97
CA ASP A 508 2.61 3.66 15.37
C ASP A 508 2.66 4.20 13.91
N ASP A 509 3.79 4.75 13.46
CA ASP A 509 4.00 5.23 12.08
C ASP A 509 4.26 4.05 11.10
N ASP A 510 4.58 2.87 11.64
CA ASP A 510 4.88 1.66 10.86
C ASP A 510 3.69 0.69 10.73
N ASP A 511 2.57 0.90 11.45
CA ASP A 511 1.43 -0.04 11.44
C ASP A 511 0.46 0.13 10.25
N PHE A 512 0.75 1.08 9.34
CA PHE A 512 0.05 1.21 8.04
C PHE A 512 0.97 1.14 6.84
N ARG A 513 2.24 0.74 7.03
CA ARG A 513 2.98 0.22 5.88
C ARG A 513 2.32 -1.08 5.52
N ASP A 514 1.92 -1.19 4.26
CA ASP A 514 1.66 -2.45 3.59
C ASP A 514 2.60 -3.48 4.20
N ARG A 515 2.05 -4.41 4.99
CA ARG A 515 2.63 -5.73 4.97
C ARG A 515 2.45 -6.14 3.53
N ASP A 516 3.47 -5.85 2.74
CA ASP A 516 3.84 -6.64 1.60
C ASP A 516 3.82 -8.07 2.14
N TYR A 517 2.65 -8.70 2.06
CA TYR A 517 2.55 -10.11 1.81
C TYR A 517 3.21 -10.23 0.46
N ASP A 518 4.54 -10.24 0.48
CA ASP A 518 5.37 -10.38 -0.68
C ASP A 518 4.92 -11.69 -1.29
N VAL A 519 4.10 -11.58 -2.35
CA VAL A 519 3.56 -12.74 -3.05
C VAL A 519 4.74 -13.52 -3.65
N ALA A 520 5.88 -12.86 -3.90
CA ALA A 520 7.14 -13.53 -4.21
C ALA A 520 7.72 -14.27 -3.00
N ALA A 521 7.52 -13.80 -1.76
CA ALA A 521 7.83 -14.58 -0.55
C ALA A 521 6.87 -15.77 -0.35
N LEU A 522 5.59 -15.67 -0.73
CA LEU A 522 4.67 -16.81 -0.73
C LEU A 522 5.03 -17.83 -1.82
N ALA A 523 5.43 -17.36 -3.01
CA ALA A 523 5.98 -18.18 -4.09
C ALA A 523 7.34 -18.81 -3.71
N ASN A 524 8.17 -18.10 -2.94
CA ASN A 524 9.39 -18.66 -2.35
C ASN A 524 9.10 -19.65 -1.22
N ASN A 525 7.99 -19.51 -0.48
CA ASN A 525 7.56 -20.54 0.47
C ASN A 525 7.06 -21.80 -0.25
N LEU A 526 6.44 -21.68 -1.43
CA LEU A 526 6.18 -22.82 -2.32
C LEU A 526 7.49 -23.46 -2.80
N SER A 527 8.52 -22.68 -3.15
CA SER A 527 9.84 -23.22 -3.53
C SER A 527 10.53 -23.98 -2.38
N GLN A 528 10.32 -23.56 -1.13
CA GLN A 528 10.76 -24.31 0.05
C GLN A 528 9.91 -25.57 0.32
N ALA A 529 8.59 -25.51 0.14
CA ALA A 529 7.71 -26.65 0.33
C ALA A 529 8.02 -27.82 -0.62
N PHE A 530 8.40 -27.53 -1.87
CA PHE A 530 8.86 -28.54 -2.83
C PHE A 530 10.27 -29.08 -2.50
N ARG A 531 11.18 -28.25 -1.98
CA ARG A 531 12.52 -28.68 -1.55
C ARG A 531 12.53 -29.63 -0.35
N TYR A 532 11.54 -29.53 0.53
CA TYR A 532 11.48 -30.32 1.77
C TYR A 532 10.60 -31.58 1.69
N GLY A 533 10.01 -31.90 0.52
CA GLY A 533 9.24 -33.13 0.35
C GLY A 533 8.02 -33.24 1.28
N ILE A 534 7.46 -32.11 1.73
CA ILE A 534 6.37 -32.06 2.74
C ILE A 534 5.04 -32.60 2.17
N TYR A 535 4.95 -32.82 0.86
CA TYR A 535 3.89 -33.60 0.23
C TYR A 535 4.47 -34.88 -0.37
N SER A 536 4.66 -35.90 0.47
CA SER A 536 4.71 -37.28 0.00
C SER A 536 3.38 -37.63 -0.68
N SER A 537 3.46 -38.44 -1.74
CA SER A 537 2.34 -38.89 -2.58
C SER A 537 1.21 -39.62 -1.85
N ASP A 538 1.31 -39.82 -0.54
CA ASP A 538 0.45 -40.73 0.22
C ASP A 538 -0.56 -40.00 1.14
N ASP A 539 -0.46 -38.68 1.36
CA ASP A 539 -1.31 -37.95 2.33
C ASP A 539 -2.48 -37.16 1.69
N ILE A 540 -2.76 -37.34 0.40
CA ILE A 540 -3.87 -36.62 -0.29
C ILE A 540 -5.19 -37.41 -0.24
N GLU A 541 -5.22 -38.64 0.29
CA GLU A 541 -6.46 -39.43 0.38
C GLU A 541 -7.42 -39.00 1.52
N GLU A 542 -7.02 -38.17 2.49
CA GLU A 542 -7.86 -37.87 3.67
C GLU A 542 -8.65 -36.54 3.67
N VAL A 543 -8.59 -35.73 2.61
CA VAL A 543 -9.32 -34.43 2.55
C VAL A 543 -10.54 -34.46 1.63
N ILE A 544 -11.26 -35.59 1.60
CA ILE A 544 -12.64 -35.66 1.08
C ILE A 544 -13.53 -36.36 2.11
N SER A 545 -13.63 -35.75 3.29
CA SER A 545 -14.88 -35.77 4.08
C SER A 545 -14.74 -34.74 5.20
N PHE A 546 -15.31 -33.55 5.01
CA PHE A 546 -16.09 -32.80 6.01
C PHE A 546 -16.67 -31.53 5.38
#